data_AF-A0A1Y4T0C2-F1
#
_entry.id   AF-A0A1Y4T0C2-F1
#
_cell.length_a   1.000
_cell.length_b   1.000
_cell.length_c   1.000
_cell.angle_alpha   90.00
_cell.angle_beta   90.00
_cell.angle_gamma   90.00
#
_symmetry.space_group_name_H-M   'P 1'
#
loop_
_entity.id
_entity.type
_entity.pdbx_description
1 polymer ?
#
loop_
_entity_poly.entity_id
_entity_poly.type
_entity_poly.pdbx_seq_one_letter_code
_entity_poly.pdbx_strand_id
1 'polypeptide(L)'
;MLDYIDKEAMAFVVDFLRGLCMTKRDGEAVYNALSALAEAVVFPAASLTIPSSGWKTGTDGAFAVYIDVSAAGVTAADSVTVTLSSQSIEAARACGLCPMVETLSGVLRFRAMSAPKTSMTGQYRILRGPASKEA
;
A
#
# COMPACT_ATOMS: atom_id res chain seq x y z
N MET A 1 8.32 10.03 9.87
CA MET A 1 7.47 9.36 8.86
C MET A 1 7.86 10.01 7.55
N LEU A 2 8.58 9.30 6.68
CA LEU A 2 9.09 9.88 5.43
C LEU A 2 7.96 9.80 4.40
N ASP A 3 7.40 10.96 4.06
CA ASP A 3 6.53 11.13 2.92
C ASP A 3 7.39 10.95 1.66
N TYR A 4 7.30 9.78 1.04
CA TYR A 4 8.14 9.41 -0.09
C TYR A 4 7.54 9.97 -1.39
N ILE A 5 8.32 10.82 -2.06
CA ILE A 5 8.03 11.33 -3.40
C ILE A 5 8.72 10.42 -4.41
N ASP A 6 7.96 9.78 -5.32
CA ASP A 6 8.56 9.00 -6.39
C ASP A 6 9.36 9.89 -7.37
N LYS A 7 10.47 9.36 -7.85
CA LYS A 7 11.44 10.08 -8.67
C LYS A 7 10.84 10.56 -10.00
N GLU A 8 9.92 9.81 -10.60
CA GLU A 8 9.28 10.18 -11.87
C GLU A 8 8.31 11.34 -11.68
N ALA A 9 7.52 11.31 -10.60
CA ALA A 9 6.63 12.42 -10.24
C ALA A 9 7.42 13.73 -10.03
N MET A 10 8.62 13.63 -9.46
CA MET A 10 9.46 14.81 -9.22
C MET A 10 10.17 15.33 -10.46
N ALA A 11 10.54 14.44 -11.39
CA ALA A 11 11.05 14.85 -12.70
C ALA A 11 9.99 15.61 -13.51
N PHE A 12 8.75 15.12 -13.53
CA PHE A 12 7.65 15.77 -14.24
C PHE A 12 7.37 17.19 -13.72
N VAL A 13 7.33 17.36 -12.40
CA VAL A 13 7.12 18.68 -11.77
C VAL A 13 8.24 19.65 -12.13
N VAL A 14 9.49 19.19 -12.07
CA VAL A 14 10.65 20.02 -12.41
C VAL A 14 10.61 20.47 -13.88
N ASP A 15 10.27 19.58 -14.81
CA ASP A 15 10.19 19.93 -16.23
C ASP A 15 9.00 20.86 -16.54
N PHE A 16 7.87 20.66 -15.87
CA PHE A 16 6.73 21.55 -15.95
C PHE A 16 7.08 22.96 -15.45
N LEU A 17 7.69 23.08 -14.26
CA LEU A 17 8.09 24.36 -13.67
C LEU A 17 9.11 25.11 -14.55
N ARG A 18 10.02 24.40 -15.21
CA ARG A 18 10.99 25.00 -16.15
C ARG A 18 10.33 25.58 -17.40
N GLY A 19 9.16 25.08 -17.80
CA GLY A 19 8.44 25.52 -18.99
C GLY A 19 7.55 26.75 -18.78
N LEU A 20 7.34 27.20 -17.54
CA LEU A 20 6.42 28.30 -17.23
C LEU A 20 7.09 29.68 -17.40
N CYS A 21 6.47 30.57 -18.17
CA CYS A 21 6.87 31.98 -18.30
C CYS A 21 5.98 32.84 -17.40
N MET A 22 6.49 33.35 -16.27
CA MET A 22 5.67 33.87 -15.16
C MET A 22 4.67 35.00 -15.51
N THR A 23 3.40 34.66 -15.61
CA THR A 23 2.19 35.50 -15.55
C THR A 23 1.25 35.05 -14.42
N LYS A 24 0.14 35.76 -14.16
CA LYS A 24 -0.89 35.33 -13.17
C LYS A 24 -1.43 33.91 -13.44
N ARG A 25 -1.52 33.51 -14.71
CA ARG A 25 -1.96 32.17 -15.12
C ARG A 25 -0.94 31.09 -14.73
N ASP A 26 0.35 31.42 -14.80
CA ASP A 26 1.43 30.50 -14.43
C ASP A 26 1.46 30.25 -12.92
N GLY A 27 1.10 31.25 -12.10
CA GLY A 27 0.97 31.05 -10.65
C GLY A 27 -0.11 30.04 -10.25
N GLU A 28 -1.24 30.05 -10.95
CA GLU A 28 -2.33 29.07 -10.74
C GLU A 28 -1.93 27.67 -11.20
N ALA A 29 -1.21 27.58 -12.32
CA ALA A 29 -0.65 26.31 -12.81
C ALA A 29 0.37 25.69 -11.83
N VAL A 30 1.24 26.51 -11.22
CA VAL A 30 2.16 26.07 -10.15
C VAL A 30 1.37 25.57 -8.94
N TYR A 31 0.37 26.32 -8.47
CA TYR A 31 -0.43 25.92 -7.32
C TYR A 31 -1.14 24.58 -7.55
N ASN A 32 -1.76 24.41 -8.72
CA ASN A 32 -2.45 23.16 -9.07
C ASN A 32 -1.48 21.97 -9.16
N ALA A 33 -0.29 22.16 -9.74
CA ALA A 33 0.75 21.13 -9.78
C ALA A 33 1.26 20.75 -8.38
N LEU A 34 1.44 21.73 -7.50
CA LEU A 34 1.83 21.49 -6.10
C LEU A 34 0.73 20.79 -5.30
N SER A 35 -0.54 21.14 -5.52
CA SER A 35 -1.69 20.47 -4.88
C SER A 35 -1.84 19.02 -5.35
N ALA A 36 -1.72 18.78 -6.66
CA ALA A 36 -1.73 17.42 -7.21
C ALA A 36 -0.55 16.58 -6.69
N LEU A 37 0.62 17.20 -6.52
CA LEU A 37 1.76 16.55 -5.88
C LEU A 37 1.48 16.23 -4.40
N ALA A 38 0.93 17.17 -3.65
CA ALA A 38 0.59 16.95 -2.25
C ALA A 38 -0.41 15.79 -2.10
N GLU A 39 -1.40 15.68 -2.98
CA GLU A 39 -2.34 14.56 -2.99
C GLU A 39 -1.68 13.23 -3.38
N ALA A 40 -0.76 13.23 -4.35
CA ALA A 40 -0.05 12.03 -4.80
C ALA A 40 0.94 11.46 -3.75
N VAL A 41 1.39 12.31 -2.82
CA VAL A 41 2.41 11.96 -1.81
C VAL A 41 1.78 11.45 -0.50
N VAL A 42 0.48 11.68 -0.29
CA VAL A 42 -0.22 11.17 0.89
C VAL A 42 -0.53 9.69 0.69
N PHE A 43 0.07 8.83 1.52
CA PHE A 43 -0.32 7.43 1.66
C PHE A 43 -1.32 7.31 2.81
N PRO A 44 -2.64 7.50 2.56
CA PRO A 44 -3.61 7.47 3.64
C PRO A 44 -3.61 6.09 4.28
N ALA A 45 -3.64 6.08 5.61
CA ALA A 45 -3.81 4.85 6.34
C ALA A 45 -5.22 4.32 6.12
N ALA A 46 -5.34 3.08 5.66
CA ALA A 46 -6.59 2.36 5.63
C ALA A 46 -6.64 1.36 6.79
N SER A 47 -7.80 1.21 7.42
CA SER A 47 -7.99 0.22 8.47
C SER A 47 -7.84 -1.21 7.92
N LEU A 48 -7.19 -2.06 8.70
CA LEU A 48 -6.97 -3.47 8.39
C LEU A 48 -7.69 -4.34 9.42
N THR A 49 -8.39 -5.37 8.93
CA THR A 49 -8.83 -6.51 9.73
C THR A 49 -8.40 -7.78 9.03
N ILE A 50 -7.62 -8.61 9.72
CA ILE A 50 -7.26 -9.96 9.28
C ILE A 50 -8.13 -10.93 10.11
N PRO A 51 -9.10 -11.63 9.50
CA PRO A 51 -10.01 -12.48 10.26
C PRO A 51 -9.35 -13.78 10.71
N SER A 52 -9.89 -14.43 11.75
CA SER A 52 -9.46 -15.75 12.23
C SER A 52 -9.93 -16.93 11.37
N SER A 53 -10.89 -16.70 10.48
CA SER A 53 -11.50 -17.72 9.62
C SER A 53 -11.36 -17.37 8.15
N GLY A 54 -11.62 -18.35 7.26
CA GLY A 54 -11.53 -18.16 5.81
C GLY A 54 -10.13 -18.30 5.22
N TRP A 55 -9.15 -18.70 6.03
CA TRP A 55 -7.80 -19.02 5.56
C TRP A 55 -7.82 -20.27 4.68
N LYS A 56 -7.08 -20.20 3.58
CA LYS A 56 -6.93 -21.28 2.60
C LYS A 56 -5.55 -21.91 2.76
N THR A 57 -5.44 -23.20 2.45
CA THR A 57 -4.14 -23.89 2.40
C THR A 57 -3.44 -23.52 1.11
N GLY A 58 -2.22 -23.00 1.23
CA GLY A 58 -1.30 -22.80 0.11
C GLY A 58 -0.42 -24.03 -0.10
N THR A 59 0.29 -24.06 -1.22
CA THR A 59 1.17 -25.17 -1.60
C THR A 59 2.62 -25.01 -1.13
N ASP A 60 2.99 -23.87 -0.54
CA ASP A 60 4.39 -23.44 -0.50
C ASP A 60 4.96 -23.30 0.93
N GLY A 61 5.91 -24.18 1.27
CA GLY A 61 6.90 -23.95 2.32
C GLY A 61 6.35 -23.78 3.74
N ALA A 62 7.06 -22.98 4.56
CA ALA A 62 6.75 -22.79 5.97
C ALA A 62 5.46 -21.99 6.23
N PHE A 63 5.01 -21.17 5.27
CA PHE A 63 3.77 -20.38 5.37
C PHE A 63 2.61 -21.09 4.65
N ALA A 64 2.15 -22.19 5.26
CA ALA A 64 1.22 -23.13 4.67
C ALA A 64 -0.21 -22.59 4.45
N VAL A 65 -0.58 -21.46 5.04
CA VAL A 65 -1.92 -20.87 4.89
C VAL A 65 -1.87 -19.43 4.42
N TYR A 66 -2.91 -19.01 3.71
CA TYR A 66 -3.06 -17.64 3.25
C TYR A 66 -4.50 -17.13 3.35
N ILE A 67 -4.66 -15.82 3.37
CA ILE A 67 -5.95 -15.14 3.25
C ILE A 67 -5.82 -13.87 2.42
N ASP A 68 -6.85 -13.61 1.63
CA ASP A 68 -6.96 -12.40 0.81
C ASP A 68 -7.90 -11.42 1.52
N VAL A 69 -7.38 -10.25 1.87
CA VAL A 69 -8.14 -9.15 2.47
C VAL A 69 -8.38 -8.10 1.38
N SER A 70 -9.63 -7.67 1.21
CA SER A 70 -10.00 -6.68 0.20
C SER A 70 -9.30 -5.34 0.42
N ALA A 71 -8.68 -4.82 -0.64
CA ALA A 71 -8.07 -3.50 -0.69
C ALA A 71 -8.31 -2.89 -2.08
N ALA A 72 -9.33 -2.04 -2.17
CA ALA A 72 -9.80 -1.52 -3.46
C ALA A 72 -8.72 -0.75 -4.22
N GLY A 73 -8.60 -1.03 -5.51
CA GLY A 73 -7.64 -0.39 -6.40
C GLY A 73 -6.18 -0.79 -6.17
N VAL A 74 -5.86 -1.73 -5.28
CA VAL A 74 -4.51 -2.30 -5.18
C VAL A 74 -4.21 -3.14 -6.43
N THR A 75 -2.97 -3.07 -6.90
CA THR A 75 -2.46 -3.87 -8.03
C THR A 75 -1.25 -4.69 -7.61
N ALA A 76 -0.83 -5.66 -8.42
CA ALA A 76 0.38 -6.44 -8.18
C ALA A 76 1.69 -5.64 -8.33
N ALA A 77 1.64 -4.44 -8.90
CA ALA A 77 2.79 -3.54 -8.98
C ALA A 77 2.97 -2.71 -7.69
N ASP A 78 1.93 -2.60 -6.87
CA ASP A 78 1.97 -1.81 -5.65
C ASP A 78 2.84 -2.47 -4.57
N SER A 79 3.34 -1.66 -3.65
CA SER A 79 3.97 -2.13 -2.41
C SER A 79 3.11 -1.73 -1.21
N VAL A 80 3.15 -2.51 -0.14
CA VAL A 80 2.33 -2.26 1.06
C VAL A 80 3.19 -2.22 2.32
N THR A 81 2.88 -1.28 3.20
CA THR A 81 3.34 -1.28 4.58
C THR A 81 2.17 -1.59 5.49
N VAL A 82 2.28 -2.65 6.30
CA VAL A 82 1.27 -3.02 7.30
C VAL A 82 1.80 -2.74 8.69
N THR A 83 0.94 -2.18 9.54
CA THR A 83 1.22 -1.99 10.97
C THR A 83 0.07 -2.59 11.76
N LEU A 84 0.34 -3.68 12.46
CA LEU A 84 -0.63 -4.30 13.38
C LEU A 84 -0.79 -3.46 14.65
N SER A 85 -1.99 -3.50 15.23
CA SER A 85 -2.23 -2.97 16.57
C SER A 85 -1.43 -3.75 17.61
N SER A 86 -1.06 -3.11 18.72
CA SER A 86 -0.30 -3.77 19.80
C SER A 86 -1.02 -5.01 20.34
N GLN A 87 -2.35 -4.98 20.39
CA GLN A 87 -3.23 -6.08 20.81
C GLN A 87 -3.17 -7.30 19.87
N SER A 88 -2.72 -7.11 18.62
CA SER A 88 -2.66 -8.16 17.60
C SER A 88 -1.29 -8.84 17.48
N ILE A 89 -0.25 -8.32 18.16
CA ILE A 89 1.13 -8.81 18.01
C ILE A 89 1.25 -10.25 18.51
N GLU A 90 0.61 -10.61 19.63
CA GLU A 90 0.67 -11.96 20.17
C GLU A 90 0.01 -12.98 19.24
N ALA A 91 -1.16 -12.64 18.66
CA ALA A 91 -1.84 -13.47 17.68
C ALA A 91 -1.00 -13.68 16.42
N ALA A 92 -0.36 -12.62 15.91
CA ALA A 92 0.52 -12.68 14.74
C ALA A 92 1.75 -13.56 15.00
N ARG A 93 2.35 -13.47 16.20
CA ARG A 93 3.46 -14.35 16.60
C ARG A 93 3.00 -15.80 16.72
N ALA A 94 1.84 -16.05 17.33
CA ALA A 94 1.33 -17.38 17.57
C ALA A 94 1.00 -18.14 16.28
N CYS A 95 0.47 -17.46 15.25
CA CYS A 95 0.19 -18.09 13.96
C CYS A 95 1.39 -18.13 13.01
N GLY A 96 2.51 -17.49 13.37
CA GLY A 96 3.68 -17.34 12.51
C GLY A 96 3.35 -16.52 11.28
N LEU A 97 2.79 -15.32 11.45
CA LEU A 97 2.44 -14.42 10.35
C LEU A 97 3.71 -14.03 9.57
N CYS A 98 3.65 -14.13 8.24
CA CYS A 98 4.71 -13.69 7.37
C CYS A 98 4.86 -12.17 7.46
N PRO A 99 6.08 -11.63 7.59
CA PRO A 99 6.31 -10.19 7.59
C PRO A 99 6.07 -9.55 6.21
N MET A 100 6.11 -10.34 5.14
CA MET A 100 5.82 -9.88 3.78
C MET A 100 4.33 -10.06 3.47
N VAL A 101 3.76 -9.07 2.79
CA VAL A 101 2.38 -9.07 2.31
C VAL A 101 2.42 -8.92 0.80
N GLU A 102 1.73 -9.80 0.09
CA GLU A 102 1.63 -9.74 -1.37
C GLU A 102 0.49 -8.78 -1.74
N THR A 103 0.76 -7.85 -2.66
CA THR A 103 -0.25 -7.02 -3.31
C THR A 103 -0.74 -7.74 -4.56
N LEU A 104 -2.05 -7.80 -4.75
CA LEU A 104 -2.69 -8.40 -5.92
C LEU A 104 -3.84 -7.51 -6.34
N SER A 105 -4.42 -7.77 -7.51
CA SER A 105 -5.56 -7.00 -8.02
C SER A 105 -6.72 -7.00 -7.02
N GLY A 106 -6.94 -5.86 -6.36
CA GLY A 106 -8.01 -5.60 -5.40
C GLY A 106 -7.84 -6.23 -4.01
N VAL A 107 -6.73 -6.91 -3.72
CA VAL A 107 -6.53 -7.61 -2.44
C VAL A 107 -5.09 -7.54 -1.91
N LEU A 108 -4.96 -7.63 -0.60
CA LEU A 108 -3.71 -7.90 0.11
C LEU A 108 -3.73 -9.35 0.58
N ARG A 109 -2.74 -10.13 0.18
CA ARG A 109 -2.60 -11.51 0.61
C ARG A 109 -1.63 -11.60 1.78
N PHE A 110 -2.17 -12.09 2.89
CA PHE A 110 -1.42 -12.40 4.09
C PHE A 110 -1.15 -13.90 4.14
N ARG A 111 0.05 -14.27 4.58
CA ARG A 111 0.43 -15.67 4.78
C ARG A 111 0.84 -15.93 6.22
N ALA A 112 0.62 -17.14 6.70
CA ALA A 112 0.99 -17.58 8.03
C ALA A 112 1.35 -19.06 8.04
N MET A 113 2.04 -19.52 9.08
CA MET A 113 2.32 -20.95 9.28
C MET A 113 1.04 -21.73 9.62
N SER A 114 0.10 -21.10 10.31
CA SER A 114 -1.22 -21.65 10.65
C SER A 114 -2.28 -20.56 10.68
N ALA A 115 -3.56 -20.94 10.66
CA ALA A 115 -4.64 -19.95 10.77
C ALA A 115 -4.65 -19.34 12.19
N PRO A 116 -4.81 -18.02 12.33
CA PRO A 116 -4.85 -17.36 13.63
C PRO A 116 -6.13 -17.73 14.40
N LYS A 117 -6.01 -17.87 15.72
CA LYS A 117 -7.15 -18.19 16.60
C LYS A 117 -8.05 -16.99 16.87
N THR A 118 -7.49 -15.78 16.77
CA THR A 118 -8.18 -14.51 16.99
C THR A 118 -7.95 -13.59 15.80
N SER A 119 -8.97 -12.79 15.47
CA SER A 119 -8.83 -11.76 14.45
C SER A 119 -7.81 -10.71 14.88
N MET A 120 -7.08 -10.17 13.92
CA MET A 120 -6.06 -9.14 14.12
C MET A 120 -6.51 -7.84 13.46
N THR A 121 -6.13 -6.72 14.06
CA THR A 121 -6.45 -5.38 13.57
C THR A 121 -5.19 -4.57 13.33
N GLY A 122 -5.30 -3.53 12.51
CA GLY A 122 -4.20 -2.63 12.25
C GLY A 122 -4.54 -1.60 11.19
N GLN A 123 -3.51 -1.17 10.49
CA GLN A 123 -3.63 -0.30 9.33
C GLN A 123 -2.65 -0.72 8.25
N TYR A 124 -2.96 -0.39 7.01
CA TYR A 124 -2.05 -0.51 5.89
C TYR A 124 -1.94 0.80 5.12
N ARG A 125 -0.81 0.98 4.44
CA ARG A 125 -0.53 2.07 3.50
C ARG A 125 0.01 1.47 2.22
N ILE A 126 -0.51 1.93 1.09
CA ILE A 126 -0.13 1.44 -0.23
C ILE A 126 0.81 2.45 -0.86
N LEU A 127 2.03 2.04 -1.16
CA LEU A 127 2.92 2.74 -2.07
C LEU A 127 2.57 2.29 -3.48
N ARG A 128 2.11 3.23 -4.32
CA ARG A 128 1.67 2.91 -5.68
C ARG A 128 2.85 2.51 -6.55
N GLY A 129 2.69 1.38 -7.23
CA GLY A 129 3.61 0.93 -8.25
C GLY A 129 3.43 1.71 -9.55
N PRO A 130 4.33 1.52 -10.52
CA PRO A 130 4.13 2.07 -11.86
C PRO A 130 2.81 1.55 -12.42
N ALA A 131 2.06 2.45 -13.08
CA ALA A 131 0.87 2.04 -13.81
C ALA A 131 1.29 0.97 -14.83
N SER A 132 0.63 -0.19 -14.80
CA SER A 132 0.78 -1.18 -15.87
C SER A 132 0.47 -0.47 -17.18
N LYS A 133 1.45 -0.34 -18.07
CA LYS A 133 1.16 -0.03 -19.46
C LYS A 133 0.29 -1.17 -19.96
N GLU A 134 -0.97 -0.89 -20.27
CA GLU A 134 -1.84 -1.87 -20.92
C GLU A 134 -1.12 -2.41 -22.15
N ALA A 135 -1.07 -3.74 -22.25
CA ALA A 135 -0.49 -4.47 -23.36
C ALA A 135 -1.47 -4.52 -24.54
#